data_AF-T1B9D3-F1
#
_entry.id   AF-T1B9D3-F1
#
_cell.length_a   1.000
_cell.length_b   1.000
_cell.length_c   1.000
_cell.angle_alpha   90.00
_cell.angle_beta   90.00
_cell.angle_gamma   90.00
#
_symmetry.space_group_name_H-M   'P 1'
#
loop_
_entity.id
_entity.type
_entity.pdbx_description
1 polymer ?
#
loop_
_entity_poly.entity_id
_entity_poly.type
_entity_poly.pdbx_seq_one_letter_code
_entity_poly.pdbx_strand_id
1 'polypeptide(L)'
;MDAVASGAPAPHVRWLGVQEYEPTWRAMQRFTDTRTPETADELWLLEHPPVFTLGMNADPAHVLAAGDIPVMRIDRGGQVTYHGPGQLLAYVLVDLRRARLGVRDLVT
;
A
#
# COMPACT_ATOMS: atom_id res chain seq x y z
N MET A 1 -15.88 5.97 -28.18
CA MET A 1 -16.06 4.91 -27.16
C MET A 1 -16.10 5.62 -25.84
N ASP A 2 -17.29 6.08 -25.49
CA ASP A 2 -17.51 6.89 -24.31
C ASP A 2 -17.32 6.03 -23.08
N ALA A 3 -16.35 6.40 -22.25
CA ALA A 3 -16.24 5.88 -20.90
C ALA A 3 -17.52 6.29 -20.17
N VAL A 4 -18.46 5.36 -20.05
CA VAL A 4 -19.57 5.47 -19.11
C VAL A 4 -18.94 5.77 -17.76
N ALA A 5 -19.11 7.00 -17.26
CA ALA A 5 -18.70 7.36 -15.91
C ALA A 5 -19.32 6.33 -14.96
N SER A 6 -18.46 5.49 -14.36
CA SER A 6 -18.90 4.52 -13.36
C SER A 6 -19.57 5.29 -12.23
N GLY A 7 -20.75 4.87 -11.77
CA GLY A 7 -21.40 5.42 -10.58
C GLY A 7 -20.64 5.17 -9.27
N ALA A 8 -19.34 4.87 -9.33
CA ALA A 8 -18.46 4.76 -8.20
C ALA A 8 -18.06 6.16 -7.72
N PRO A 9 -17.91 6.38 -6.40
CA PRO A 9 -17.44 7.65 -5.87
C PRO A 9 -16.06 8.01 -6.41
N ALA A 10 -15.78 9.30 -6.58
CA ALA A 10 -14.43 9.77 -6.93
C ALA A 10 -13.43 9.36 -5.82
N PRO A 11 -12.20 8.94 -6.19
CA PRO A 11 -11.22 8.52 -5.20
C PRO A 11 -10.76 9.69 -4.33
N HIS A 12 -10.40 9.40 -3.08
CA HIS A 12 -9.83 10.38 -2.15
C HIS A 12 -8.30 10.28 -2.10
N VAL A 13 -7.63 11.42 -2.19
CA VAL A 13 -6.19 11.53 -1.94
C VAL A 13 -5.97 11.98 -0.51
N ARG A 14 -5.18 11.23 0.26
CA ARG A 14 -4.84 11.55 1.65
C ARG A 14 -3.34 11.76 1.79
N TRP A 15 -2.95 12.92 2.30
CA TRP A 15 -1.60 13.18 2.77
C TRP A 15 -1.53 12.92 4.26
N LEU A 16 -0.82 11.86 4.67
CA LEU A 16 -0.79 11.42 6.06
C LEU A 16 0.48 11.86 6.81
N GLY A 17 1.47 12.43 6.11
CA GLY A 17 2.76 12.81 6.70
C GLY A 17 3.59 11.57 7.08
N VAL A 18 4.32 11.64 8.19
CA VAL A 18 5.12 10.52 8.69
C VAL A 18 4.25 9.60 9.54
N GLN A 19 4.26 8.29 9.23
CA GLN A 19 3.42 7.30 9.90
C GLN A 19 4.22 6.06 10.31
N GLU A 20 3.87 5.42 11.42
CA GLU A 20 4.44 4.12 11.81
C GLU A 20 3.98 3.01 10.86
N TYR A 21 4.89 2.10 10.52
CA TYR A 21 4.63 1.10 9.48
C TYR A 21 3.46 0.17 9.82
N GLU A 22 3.51 -0.50 10.97
CA GLU A 22 2.52 -1.53 11.33
C GLU A 22 1.09 -0.95 11.47
N PRO A 23 0.85 0.15 12.19
CA PRO A 23 -0.50 0.73 12.28
C PRO A 23 -1.07 1.13 10.92
N THR A 24 -0.24 1.69 10.03
CA THR A 24 -0.66 2.05 8.67
C THR A 24 -1.00 0.83 7.84
N TRP A 25 -0.15 -0.20 7.86
CA TRP A 25 -0.43 -1.48 7.17
C TRP A 25 -1.74 -2.11 7.65
N ARG A 26 -1.96 -2.17 8.97
CA ARG A 26 -3.23 -2.67 9.54
C ARG A 26 -4.42 -1.80 9.16
N ALA A 27 -4.23 -0.48 9.03
CA ALA A 27 -5.28 0.41 8.55
C ALA A 27 -5.63 0.15 7.08
N MET A 28 -4.65 -0.11 6.21
CA MET A 28 -4.87 -0.50 4.82
C MET A 28 -5.65 -1.82 4.71
N GLN A 29 -5.28 -2.82 5.53
CA GLN A 29 -6.00 -4.10 5.60
C GLN A 29 -7.45 -3.89 6.03
N ARG A 30 -7.68 -3.20 7.17
CA ARG A 30 -9.03 -2.90 7.65
C ARG A 30 -9.87 -2.14 6.64
N PHE A 31 -9.31 -1.06 6.06
CA PHE A 31 -9.99 -0.30 5.00
C PHE A 31 -10.42 -1.22 3.86
N THR A 32 -9.55 -2.16 3.48
CA THR A 32 -9.82 -3.11 2.42
C THR A 32 -10.89 -4.12 2.78
N ASP A 33 -10.83 -4.69 3.97
CA ASP A 33 -11.72 -5.75 4.44
C ASP A 33 -13.13 -5.25 4.74
N THR A 34 -13.27 -3.99 5.16
CA THR A 34 -14.56 -3.40 5.54
C THR A 34 -15.19 -2.55 4.44
N ARG A 35 -14.56 -2.44 3.26
CA ARG A 35 -15.11 -1.62 2.17
C ARG A 35 -16.45 -2.17 1.68
N THR A 36 -17.34 -1.26 1.30
CA THR A 36 -18.60 -1.56 0.61
C THR A 36 -18.54 -1.07 -0.85
N PRO A 37 -19.49 -1.42 -1.71
CA PRO A 37 -19.56 -0.88 -3.07
C PRO A 37 -19.56 0.65 -3.14
N GLU A 38 -20.08 1.32 -2.10
CA GLU A 38 -20.18 2.77 -1.93
C GLU A 38 -18.94 3.40 -1.30
N THR A 39 -17.98 2.60 -0.82
CA THR A 39 -16.72 3.10 -0.27
C THR A 39 -15.86 3.63 -1.42
N ALA A 40 -15.52 4.92 -1.37
CA ALA A 40 -14.61 5.56 -2.31
C ALA A 40 -13.22 4.92 -2.23
N ASP A 41 -12.56 4.74 -3.37
CA ASP A 41 -11.16 4.30 -3.38
C ASP A 41 -10.25 5.38 -2.80
N GLU A 42 -9.07 4.99 -2.30
CA GLU A 42 -8.15 5.95 -1.67
C GLU A 42 -6.71 5.82 -2.17
N LEU A 43 -6.01 6.95 -2.24
CA LEU A 43 -4.57 7.04 -2.44
C LEU A 43 -3.95 7.67 -1.18
N TRP A 44 -3.15 6.90 -0.45
CA TRP A 44 -2.45 7.39 0.73
C TRP A 44 -1.02 7.75 0.38
N LEU A 45 -0.64 8.98 0.68
CA LEU A 45 0.69 9.54 0.46
C LEU A 45 1.33 9.85 1.81
N LEU A 46 2.47 9.24 2.08
CA LEU A 46 3.13 9.28 3.39
C LEU A 46 4.62 8.96 3.32
N GLU A 47 5.27 9.10 4.46
CA GLU A 47 6.61 8.58 4.72
C GLU A 47 6.57 7.66 5.95
N HIS A 48 7.56 6.77 6.08
CA HIS A 48 7.74 5.96 7.27
C HIS A 48 9.03 6.34 8.00
N PRO A 49 9.10 6.20 9.33
CA PRO A 49 10.37 5.99 10.02
C PRO A 49 11.14 4.80 9.41
N PRO A 50 12.46 4.68 9.67
CA PRO A 50 13.26 3.58 9.17
C PRO A 50 12.63 2.22 9.47
N VAL A 51 12.40 1.40 8.43
CA VAL A 51 11.85 0.04 8.56
C VAL A 51 12.26 -0.83 7.37
N PHE A 52 12.60 -2.09 7.64
CA PHE A 52 12.69 -3.13 6.62
C PHE A 52 11.40 -3.92 6.54
N THR A 53 10.88 -4.10 5.34
CA THR A 53 9.71 -4.95 5.10
C THR A 53 10.06 -6.13 4.23
N LEU A 54 9.57 -7.30 4.63
CA LEU A 54 9.81 -8.56 3.96
C LEU A 54 8.51 -9.00 3.30
N GLY A 55 8.48 -8.95 1.97
CA GLY A 55 7.37 -9.50 1.21
C GLY A 55 7.26 -11.03 1.36
N MET A 56 6.17 -11.59 0.82
CA MET A 56 5.86 -13.02 0.91
C MET A 56 6.97 -13.93 0.35
N ASN A 57 7.73 -13.44 -0.64
CA ASN A 57 8.79 -14.21 -1.28
C ASN A 57 10.19 -13.92 -0.71
N ALA A 58 10.29 -13.10 0.34
CA ALA A 58 11.57 -12.66 0.86
C ALA A 58 12.21 -13.72 1.78
N ASP A 59 13.49 -14.01 1.54
CA ASP A 59 14.30 -14.73 2.52
C ASP A 59 14.76 -13.77 3.63
N PRO A 60 14.51 -14.05 4.92
CA PRO A 60 15.05 -13.22 5.99
C PRO A 60 16.59 -13.09 5.97
N ALA A 61 17.32 -14.05 5.38
CA ALA A 61 18.77 -13.97 5.20
C ALA A 61 19.21 -12.83 4.26
N HIS A 62 18.31 -12.28 3.44
CA HIS A 62 18.60 -11.11 2.60
C HIS A 62 18.68 -9.80 3.41
N VAL A 63 18.33 -9.82 4.71
CA VAL A 63 18.55 -8.70 5.62
C VAL A 63 19.96 -8.79 6.19
N LEU A 64 20.92 -8.14 5.55
CA LEU A 64 22.35 -8.30 5.88
C LEU A 64 22.79 -7.51 7.13
N ALA A 65 22.19 -6.34 7.38
CA ALA A 65 22.59 -5.46 8.48
C ALA A 65 21.44 -4.51 8.87
N ALA A 66 20.45 -5.01 9.61
CA ALA A 66 19.33 -4.19 10.06
C ALA A 66 19.70 -3.19 11.17
N GLY A 67 20.70 -3.49 11.99
CA GLY A 67 20.97 -2.71 13.21
C GLY A 67 19.72 -2.69 14.10
N ASP A 68 19.34 -1.50 14.56
CA ASP A 68 18.15 -1.28 15.39
C ASP A 68 16.86 -1.02 14.56
N ILE A 69 16.95 -1.08 13.22
CA ILE A 69 15.81 -0.84 12.33
C ILE A 69 14.84 -2.02 12.41
N PRO A 70 13.53 -1.80 12.68
CA PRO A 70 12.55 -2.87 12.72
C PRO A 70 12.46 -3.63 11.40
N VAL A 71 12.29 -4.95 11.50
CA VAL A 71 12.17 -5.87 10.36
C VAL A 71 10.83 -6.57 10.43
N MET A 72 9.93 -6.28 9.48
CA MET A 72 8.54 -6.76 9.51
C MET A 72 8.21 -7.66 8.33
N ARG A 73 7.62 -8.83 8.60
CA ARG A 73 7.04 -9.72 7.58
C ARG A 73 5.63 -9.24 7.23
N ILE A 74 5.36 -9.08 5.93
CA ILE A 74 4.10 -8.51 5.43
C ILE A 74 3.57 -9.27 4.21
N ASP A 75 2.35 -8.94 3.78
CA ASP A 75 1.57 -9.63 2.76
C ASP A 75 1.75 -9.08 1.33
N ARG A 76 2.71 -8.18 1.10
CA ARG A 76 3.05 -7.72 -0.27
C ARG A 76 3.88 -8.76 -1.03
N GLY A 77 3.79 -8.73 -2.35
CA GLY A 77 4.72 -9.46 -3.21
C GLY A 77 6.16 -8.91 -3.14
N GLY A 78 7.11 -9.67 -3.71
CA GLY A 78 8.51 -9.27 -3.83
C GLY A 78 9.39 -9.64 -2.63
N GLN A 79 10.62 -9.12 -2.66
CA GLN A 79 11.70 -9.41 -1.71
C GLN A 79 11.72 -8.40 -0.53
N VAL A 80 12.86 -8.27 0.14
CA VAL A 80 13.13 -7.24 1.16
C VAL A 80 13.14 -5.85 0.54
N THR A 81 12.63 -4.85 1.25
CA THR A 81 12.85 -3.44 0.91
C THR A 81 12.98 -2.58 2.17
N TYR A 82 13.57 -1.40 2.03
CA TYR A 82 13.72 -0.40 3.08
C TYR A 82 12.79 0.79 2.82
N HIS A 83 12.21 1.31 3.90
CA HIS A 83 11.50 2.59 3.92
C HIS A 83 12.07 3.49 5.00
N GLY A 84 12.03 4.80 4.77
CA GLY A 84 12.53 5.78 5.72
C GLY A 84 12.27 7.23 5.30
N PRO A 85 12.69 8.21 6.13
CA PRO A 85 12.50 9.63 5.85
C PRO A 85 13.07 10.04 4.48
N GLY A 86 12.34 10.91 3.78
CA GLY A 86 12.65 11.38 2.42
C GLY A 86 12.18 10.45 1.31
N GLN A 87 11.64 9.26 1.63
CA GLN A 87 11.02 8.37 0.64
C GLN A 87 9.50 8.57 0.67
N LEU A 88 8.94 9.16 -0.40
CA LEU A 88 7.48 9.20 -0.57
C LEU A 88 6.94 7.82 -0.92
N LEU A 89 6.01 7.32 -0.11
CA LEU A 89 5.22 6.13 -0.38
C LEU A 89 3.83 6.51 -0.87
N ALA A 90 3.34 5.72 -1.83
CA ALA A 90 1.99 5.82 -2.36
C ALA A 90 1.28 4.46 -2.21
N TYR A 91 0.28 4.39 -1.35
CA TYR A 91 -0.57 3.21 -1.19
C TYR A 91 -1.88 3.40 -1.94
N VAL A 92 -2.04 2.62 -3.01
CA VAL A 92 -3.22 2.64 -3.89
C VAL A 92 -4.24 1.62 -3.38
N LEU A 93 -5.29 2.09 -2.72
CA LEU A 93 -6.35 1.27 -2.13
C LEU A 93 -7.58 1.29 -3.05
N VAL A 94 -7.50 0.52 -4.14
CA VAL A 94 -8.51 0.50 -5.20
C VAL A 94 -9.22 -0.85 -5.28
N ASP A 95 -10.54 -0.84 -5.47
CA ASP A 95 -11.29 -2.03 -5.89
C ASP A 95 -11.12 -2.24 -7.41
N LEU A 96 -10.19 -3.13 -7.77
CA LEU A 96 -9.88 -3.47 -9.15
C LEU A 96 -11.07 -4.04 -9.94
N ARG A 97 -11.96 -4.79 -9.28
CA ARG A 97 -13.13 -5.39 -9.95
C ARG A 97 -14.12 -4.30 -10.34
N ARG A 98 -14.38 -3.36 -9.43
CA ARG A 98 -15.23 -2.19 -9.70
C ARG A 98 -14.62 -1.31 -10.78
N ALA A 99 -13.31 -1.11 -10.75
CA ALA A 99 -12.58 -0.35 -11.77
C ALA A 99 -12.44 -1.09 -13.11
N ARG A 100 -12.78 -2.38 -13.17
CA ARG A 100 -12.57 -3.29 -14.31
C ARG A 100 -11.10 -3.32 -14.77
N LEU A 101 -10.19 -3.28 -13.81
CA LEU A 101 -8.75 -3.33 -14.03
C LEU A 101 -8.19 -4.70 -13.61
N GLY A 102 -7.24 -5.22 -14.38
CA GLY A 102 -6.32 -6.25 -13.93
C GLY A 102 -5.18 -5.66 -13.10
N VAL A 103 -4.47 -6.50 -12.35
CA VAL A 103 -3.29 -6.07 -11.57
C VAL A 103 -2.22 -5.47 -12.48
N ARG A 104 -2.04 -6.00 -13.69
CA ARG A 104 -1.05 -5.48 -14.66
C ARG A 104 -1.42 -4.09 -15.15
N ASP A 105 -2.69 -3.87 -15.49
CA ASP A 105 -3.19 -2.57 -15.97
C ASP A 105 -2.96 -1.44 -14.96
N LEU A 106 -2.88 -1.76 -13.66
CA LEU A 106 -2.58 -0.78 -12.62
C LEU A 106 -1.09 -0.42 -12.53
N VAL A 107 -0.19 -1.33 -12.90
CA VAL A 107 1.26 -1.22 -12.60
C VAL A 107 2.15 -1.10 -13.84
N THR A 108 1.57 -1.03 -15.04
CA THR A 108 2.28 -0.82 -16.32
C THR A 108 1.72 0.37 -17.07
#